data_AF-E4TF25-F1
#
_entry.id   AF-E4TF25-F1
#
_cell.length_a   1.000
_cell.length_b   1.000
_cell.length_c   1.000
_cell.angle_alpha   90.00
_cell.angle_beta   90.00
_cell.angle_gamma   90.00
#
_symmetry.space_group_name_H-M   'P 1'
#
loop_
_entity.id
_entity.type
_entity.pdbx_description
1 polymer ?
#
loop_
_entity_poly.entity_id
_entity_poly.type
_entity_poly.pdbx_seq_one_letter_code
_entity_poly.pdbx_strand_id
1 'polypeptide(L)'
;MGNRLEITEDFKKLVEKLDVNYKGSSFNPFKFHKDVNGTQVPVYFIGTPGLFVAIMATVISVLLMGMVKLNASFWVWFVVLIVSAILLRVALKIDKARQIRFFANDLLIRSYRLMNRYNEALDDKTLIDIKNHLREFSRYISDDVVEKQILIVENLIKEKGV
;
A
#
# COMPACT_ATOMS: atom_id res chain seq x y z
N MET A 1 -0.31 -6.31 -36.99
CA MET A 1 -1.37 -5.91 -36.05
C MET A 1 -0.94 -6.39 -34.69
N GLY A 2 -0.70 -5.50 -33.72
CA GLY A 2 -0.23 -5.92 -32.40
C GLY A 2 -1.37 -6.59 -31.62
N ASN A 3 -1.08 -7.71 -30.96
CA ASN A 3 -2.03 -8.36 -30.05
C ASN A 3 -2.34 -7.40 -28.89
N ARG A 4 -3.62 -7.19 -28.63
CA ARG A 4 -4.09 -6.44 -27.46
C ARG A 4 -3.95 -7.31 -26.21
N LEU A 5 -3.71 -6.67 -25.07
CA LEU A 5 -3.70 -7.33 -23.78
C LEU A 5 -5.14 -7.60 -23.33
N GLU A 6 -5.44 -8.86 -23.07
CA GLU A 6 -6.67 -9.27 -22.41
C GLU A 6 -6.63 -8.88 -20.92
N ILE A 7 -7.62 -8.11 -20.49
CA ILE A 7 -7.81 -7.74 -19.08
C ILE A 7 -8.97 -8.60 -18.57
N THR A 8 -8.70 -9.44 -17.59
CA THR A 8 -9.74 -10.33 -17.04
C THR A 8 -10.83 -9.53 -16.32
N GLU A 9 -12.08 -9.97 -16.45
CA GLU A 9 -13.23 -9.30 -15.82
C GLU A 9 -13.12 -9.29 -14.29
N ASP A 10 -12.54 -10.35 -13.70
CA ASP A 10 -12.29 -10.43 -12.27
C ASP A 10 -11.25 -9.41 -11.80
N PHE A 11 -10.19 -9.19 -12.59
CA PHE A 11 -9.18 -8.16 -12.31
C PHE A 11 -9.79 -6.76 -12.40
N LYS A 12 -10.64 -6.52 -13.39
CA LYS A 12 -11.36 -5.25 -13.53
C LYS A 12 -12.25 -4.97 -12.32
N LYS A 13 -13.05 -5.94 -11.89
CA LYS A 13 -13.89 -5.84 -10.68
C LYS A 13 -13.06 -5.62 -9.42
N LEU A 14 -11.91 -6.28 -9.30
CA LEU A 14 -10.98 -6.07 -8.20
C LEU A 14 -10.53 -4.61 -8.13
N VAL A 15 -10.09 -4.04 -9.26
CA VAL A 15 -9.63 -2.64 -9.32
C VAL A 15 -10.77 -1.64 -9.11
N GLU A 16 -11.95 -1.87 -9.67
CA GLU A 16 -13.13 -1.00 -9.47
C GLU A 16 -13.55 -0.94 -7.99
N LYS A 17 -13.47 -2.06 -7.27
CA LYS A 17 -13.71 -2.10 -5.83
C LYS A 17 -12.67 -1.31 -5.01
N LEU A 18 -11.48 -1.12 -5.58
CA LEU A 18 -10.36 -0.39 -4.97
C LEU A 18 -10.35 1.09 -5.32
N ASP A 19 -11.20 1.58 -6.23
CA ASP A 19 -11.31 2.99 -6.63
C ASP A 19 -11.97 3.85 -5.54
N VAL A 20 -11.43 3.72 -4.33
CA VAL A 20 -11.77 4.51 -3.17
C VAL A 20 -10.98 5.80 -3.31
N ASN A 21 -11.68 6.89 -3.63
CA ASN A 21 -11.18 8.26 -3.59
C ASN A 21 -10.19 8.43 -2.44
N TYR A 22 -8.90 8.52 -2.75
CA TYR A 22 -7.82 8.77 -1.81
C TYR A 22 -7.98 10.19 -1.24
N LYS A 23 -8.88 10.38 -0.27
CA LYS A 23 -9.04 11.65 0.43
C LYS A 23 -7.76 11.94 1.20
N GLY A 24 -7.17 13.11 0.94
CA GLY A 24 -6.00 13.63 1.66
C GLY A 24 -6.28 13.71 3.16
N SER A 25 -5.82 12.73 3.93
CA SER A 25 -5.82 12.76 5.39
C SER A 25 -4.40 13.04 5.88
N SER A 26 -4.26 13.74 7.02
CA SER A 26 -2.96 14.00 7.66
C SER A 26 -2.20 12.72 8.04
N PHE A 27 -2.87 11.57 8.08
CA PHE A 27 -2.28 10.25 8.31
C PHE A 27 -2.24 9.37 7.04
N ASN A 28 -2.34 9.98 5.86
CA ASN A 28 -2.18 9.22 4.62
C ASN A 28 -0.77 8.62 4.56
N PRO A 29 -0.65 7.36 4.12
CA PRO A 29 0.63 6.67 4.06
C PRO A 29 1.52 7.16 2.91
N PHE A 30 1.10 8.19 2.18
CA PHE A 30 1.81 8.73 1.03
C PHE A 30 1.78 10.26 1.03
N LYS A 31 2.83 10.86 0.46
CA LYS A 31 2.86 12.27 0.07
C LYS A 31 3.18 12.37 -1.40
N PHE A 32 2.60 13.37 -2.07
CA PHE A 32 2.99 13.70 -3.43
C PHE A 32 4.33 14.43 -3.42
N HIS A 33 5.33 13.87 -4.07
CA HIS A 33 6.59 14.52 -4.36
C HIS A 33 6.64 14.91 -5.83
N LYS A 34 7.30 16.03 -6.14
CA LYS A 34 7.60 16.39 -7.54
C LYS A 34 8.80 15.56 -8.00
N ASP A 35 8.62 14.84 -9.09
CA ASP A 35 9.71 14.19 -9.80
C ASP A 35 10.57 15.22 -10.54
N VAL A 36 11.72 14.81 -11.07
CA VAL A 36 12.67 15.62 -11.87
C VAL A 36 11.97 16.29 -13.06
N ASN A 37 10.91 15.67 -13.58
CA ASN A 37 10.08 16.18 -14.67
C ASN A 37 8.91 17.06 -14.19
N GLY A 38 8.89 17.49 -12.92
CA GLY A 38 7.85 18.34 -12.34
C GLY A 38 6.49 17.66 -12.11
N THR A 39 6.38 16.36 -12.40
CA THR A 39 5.14 15.57 -12.24
C THR A 39 4.98 15.13 -10.79
N GLN A 40 3.76 15.21 -10.23
CA GLN A 40 3.49 14.76 -8.87
C GLN A 40 3.35 13.24 -8.81
N VAL A 41 4.26 12.58 -8.09
CA VAL A 41 4.24 11.13 -7.87
C VAL A 41 4.01 10.86 -6.39
N PRO A 42 3.04 10.02 -6.01
CA PRO A 42 2.86 9.65 -4.60
C PRO A 42 4.01 8.73 -4.18
N VAL A 43 4.71 9.15 -3.12
CA VAL A 43 5.76 8.39 -2.43
C VAL A 43 5.18 7.85 -1.15
N TYR A 44 5.28 6.54 -0.95
CA TYR A 44 4.75 5.84 0.21
C TYR A 44 5.81 5.74 1.31
N PHE A 45 5.48 6.18 2.52
CA PHE A 45 6.35 6.07 3.68
C PHE A 45 5.98 4.81 4.46
N ILE A 46 6.72 3.72 4.23
CA ILE A 46 6.52 2.45 4.92
C ILE A 46 7.34 2.45 6.22
N GLY A 47 6.69 2.22 7.35
CA GLY A 47 7.32 2.13 8.67
C GLY A 47 7.30 3.42 9.48
N THR A 48 6.70 4.50 8.98
CA THR A 48 6.49 5.72 9.76
C THR A 48 5.30 5.56 10.72
N PRO A 49 5.34 6.22 11.90
CA PRO A 49 4.20 6.26 12.80
C PRO A 49 2.95 6.81 12.11
N GLY A 50 1.87 6.03 12.10
CA GLY A 50 0.60 6.43 11.50
C GLY A 50 -0.43 6.81 12.56
N LEU A 51 -1.70 6.71 12.16
CA LEU A 51 -2.82 7.07 13.03
C LEU A 51 -2.92 6.16 14.25
N PHE A 52 -2.66 4.85 14.10
CA PHE A 52 -2.81 3.92 15.22
C PHE A 52 -1.75 4.15 16.29
N VAL A 53 -0.51 4.44 15.91
CA VAL A 53 0.53 4.83 16.86
C VAL A 53 0.17 6.13 17.58
N ALA A 54 -0.35 7.14 16.87
CA ALA A 54 -0.77 8.41 17.47
C ALA A 54 -1.90 8.24 18.51
N ILE A 55 -2.90 7.39 18.20
CA ILE A 55 -3.98 7.06 19.13
C ILE A 55 -3.41 6.35 20.36
N MET A 56 -2.56 5.35 20.18
CA MET A 56 -1.97 4.60 21.30
C MET A 56 -1.07 5.47 22.16
N ALA A 57 -0.26 6.34 21.56
CA ALA A 57 0.58 7.29 22.30
C ALA A 57 -0.28 8.25 23.14
N THR A 58 -1.41 8.73 22.61
CA THR A 58 -2.35 9.56 23.35
C THR A 58 -2.95 8.82 24.54
N VAL A 59 -3.42 7.58 24.35
CA VAL A 59 -3.96 6.73 25.42
C VAL A 59 -2.92 6.50 26.51
N ILE A 60 -1.69 6.16 26.14
CA ILE A 60 -0.59 5.95 27.08
C ILE A 60 -0.31 7.23 27.86
N SER A 61 -0.29 8.39 27.19
CA SER A 61 -0.02 9.68 27.83
C SER A 61 -1.07 10.03 28.90
N VAL A 62 -2.36 9.81 28.60
CA VAL A 62 -3.45 10.00 29.56
C VAL A 62 -3.31 9.06 30.75
N LEU A 63 -2.95 7.80 30.50
CA LEU A 63 -2.76 6.79 31.54
C LEU A 63 -1.58 7.16 32.47
N LEU A 64 -0.46 7.61 31.90
CA LEU A 64 0.70 8.08 32.65
C LEU A 64 0.36 9.32 33.51
N MET A 65 -0.39 10.29 32.98
CA MET A 65 -0.87 11.43 33.77
C MET A 65 -1.76 11.00 34.92
N GLY A 66 -2.65 10.03 34.70
CA GLY A 66 -3.50 9.45 35.75
C GLY A 66 -2.67 8.78 36.86
N MET A 67 -1.62 8.05 36.50
CA MET A 67 -0.73 7.40 37.45
C MET A 67 0.05 8.39 38.34
N VAL A 68 0.50 9.51 37.75
CA VAL A 68 1.13 10.60 38.52
C VAL A 68 0.15 11.18 39.52
N LYS A 69 -1.08 11.49 39.08
CA LYS A 69 -2.12 12.08 39.94
C LYS A 69 -2.52 11.16 41.11
N LEU A 70 -2.54 9.85 40.88
CA LEU A 70 -2.91 8.85 41.89
C LEU A 70 -1.73 8.37 42.74
N ASN A 71 -0.53 8.93 42.54
CA ASN A 71 0.71 8.53 43.20
C ASN A 71 0.93 7.00 43.14
N ALA A 72 0.78 6.44 41.93
CA ALA A 72 0.84 5.00 41.71
C ALA A 72 2.19 4.41 42.15
N SER A 73 2.16 3.21 42.72
CA SER A 73 3.37 2.52 43.18
C SER A 73 4.33 2.20 42.03
N PHE A 74 5.62 2.07 42.35
CA PHE A 74 6.67 1.74 41.39
C PHE A 74 6.38 0.47 40.56
N TRP A 75 5.78 -0.56 41.18
CA TRP A 75 5.41 -1.79 40.48
C TRP A 75 4.36 -1.57 39.39
N VAL A 76 3.39 -0.67 39.63
CA VAL A 76 2.39 -0.31 38.63
C VAL A 76 3.04 0.42 37.45
N TRP A 77 4.00 1.32 37.71
CA TRP A 77 4.79 1.97 36.66
C TRP A 77 5.51 0.96 35.77
N PHE A 78 6.19 -0.01 36.38
CA PHE A 78 6.92 -1.02 35.63
C PHE A 78 6.01 -1.85 34.71
N VAL A 79 4.86 -2.32 35.23
CA VAL A 79 3.88 -3.08 34.44
C VAL A 79 3.33 -2.25 33.29
N VAL A 80 2.94 -1.00 33.54
CA VAL A 80 2.38 -0.12 32.51
C VAL A 80 3.40 0.14 31.40
N LEU A 81 4.67 0.40 31.73
CA LEU A 81 5.71 0.64 30.71
C LEU A 81 5.91 -0.58 29.80
N ILE A 82 5.91 -1.80 30.36
CA ILE A 82 6.01 -3.04 29.56
C ILE A 82 4.82 -3.17 28.64
N VAL A 83 3.60 -3.01 29.16
CA VAL A 83 2.36 -3.13 28.37
C VAL A 83 2.33 -2.07 27.27
N SER A 84 2.66 -0.81 27.58
CA SER A 84 2.76 0.29 26.62
C SER A 84 3.74 0.00 25.49
N ALA A 85 4.90 -0.58 25.78
CA ALA A 85 5.87 -0.96 24.77
C ALA A 85 5.32 -2.02 23.80
N ILE A 86 4.60 -3.02 24.32
CA ILE A 86 3.95 -4.06 23.51
C ILE A 86 2.83 -3.43 22.65
N LEU A 87 1.98 -2.59 23.23
CA LEU A 87 0.89 -1.92 22.52
C LEU A 87 1.41 -1.04 21.37
N LEU A 88 2.46 -0.25 21.60
CA LEU A 88 3.09 0.57 20.56
C LEU A 88 3.69 -0.29 19.45
N ARG A 89 4.30 -1.43 19.78
CA ARG A 89 4.84 -2.37 18.78
C ARG A 89 3.73 -2.95 17.91
N VAL A 90 2.58 -3.29 18.49
CA VAL A 90 1.41 -3.76 17.75
C VAL A 90 0.86 -2.65 16.86
N ALA A 91 0.73 -1.42 17.38
CA ALA A 91 0.26 -0.27 16.63
C ALA A 91 1.14 0.02 15.39
N LEU A 92 2.46 -0.03 15.54
CA LEU A 92 3.41 0.12 14.43
C LEU A 92 3.21 -0.95 13.36
N LYS A 93 2.97 -2.21 13.75
CA LYS A 93 2.70 -3.30 12.80
C LYS A 93 1.39 -3.06 12.04
N ILE A 94 0.35 -2.58 12.72
CA ILE A 94 -0.95 -2.27 12.10
C ILE A 94 -0.80 -1.13 11.08
N ASP A 95 -0.14 -0.04 11.46
CA ASP A 95 0.11 1.09 10.56
C ASP A 95 0.94 0.66 9.35
N LYS A 96 2.00 -0.13 9.55
CA LYS A 96 2.82 -0.68 8.46
C LYS A 96 2.01 -1.57 7.51
N ALA A 97 1.18 -2.47 8.03
CA ALA A 97 0.33 -3.32 7.20
C ALA A 97 -0.66 -2.50 6.37
N ARG A 98 -1.23 -1.44 6.98
CA ARG A 98 -2.11 -0.49 6.28
C ARG A 98 -1.38 0.25 5.16
N GLN A 99 -0.17 0.76 5.42
CA GLN A 99 0.68 1.43 4.44
C GLN A 99 0.97 0.52 3.23
N ILE A 100 1.36 -0.74 3.49
CA ILE A 100 1.62 -1.74 2.44
C ILE A 100 0.37 -2.00 1.61
N ARG A 101 -0.80 -2.17 2.25
CA ARG A 101 -2.06 -2.40 1.53
C ARG A 101 -2.40 -1.23 0.60
N PHE A 102 -2.21 0.01 1.06
CA PHE A 102 -2.45 1.17 0.21
C PHE A 102 -1.46 1.27 -0.97
N PHE A 103 -0.17 0.98 -0.72
CA PHE A 103 0.83 0.93 -1.78
C PHE A 103 0.50 -0.13 -2.83
N ALA A 104 0.15 -1.35 -2.39
CA ALA A 104 -0.25 -2.44 -3.26
C ALA A 104 -1.50 -2.08 -4.09
N ASN A 105 -2.51 -1.47 -3.47
CA ASN A 105 -3.71 -1.03 -4.20
C ASN A 105 -3.38 0.03 -5.28
N ASP A 106 -2.47 0.96 -5.01
CA ASP A 106 -2.02 1.94 -6.01
C ASP A 106 -1.30 1.26 -7.18
N LEU A 107 -0.46 0.25 -6.92
CA LEU A 107 0.17 -0.55 -7.98
C LEU A 107 -0.88 -1.21 -8.89
N LEU A 108 -1.96 -1.77 -8.34
CA LEU A 108 -3.04 -2.36 -9.14
C LEU A 108 -3.75 -1.33 -10.00
N ILE A 109 -4.13 -0.18 -9.42
CA ILE A 109 -4.81 0.90 -10.14
C ILE A 109 -3.91 1.43 -11.28
N ARG A 110 -2.62 1.62 -11.02
CA ARG A 110 -1.65 2.03 -12.05
C ARG A 110 -1.48 0.99 -13.13
N SER A 111 -1.36 -0.28 -12.75
CA SER A 111 -1.25 -1.40 -13.70
C SER A 111 -2.45 -1.40 -14.63
N TYR A 112 -3.67 -1.30 -14.11
CA TYR A 112 -4.89 -1.24 -14.90
C TYR A 112 -4.91 -0.05 -15.87
N ARG A 113 -4.50 1.15 -15.42
CA ARG A 113 -4.39 2.32 -16.31
C ARG A 113 -3.35 2.11 -17.41
N LEU A 114 -2.21 1.51 -17.10
CA LEU A 114 -1.19 1.18 -18.10
C LEU A 114 -1.67 0.11 -19.09
N MET A 115 -2.42 -0.90 -18.64
CA MET A 115 -3.03 -1.90 -19.53
C MET A 115 -3.97 -1.26 -20.55
N ASN A 116 -4.81 -0.31 -20.12
CA ASN A 116 -5.67 0.43 -21.03
C ASN A 116 -4.86 1.27 -22.02
N ARG A 117 -3.81 1.98 -21.57
CA ARG A 117 -2.90 2.72 -22.46
C ARG A 117 -2.17 1.82 -23.45
N TYR A 118 -1.75 0.64 -23.02
CA TYR A 118 -1.14 -0.34 -23.89
C TYR A 118 -2.12 -0.79 -24.99
N ASN A 119 -3.38 -1.02 -24.66
CA ASN A 119 -4.39 -1.40 -25.64
C ASN A 119 -4.71 -0.30 -26.68
N GLU A 120 -4.38 0.96 -26.37
CA GLU A 120 -4.49 2.10 -27.28
C GLU A 120 -3.23 2.29 -28.14
N ALA A 121 -2.04 2.30 -27.52
CA ALA A 121 -0.77 2.67 -28.17
C ALA A 121 0.10 1.48 -28.62
N LEU A 122 -0.16 0.29 -28.10
CA LEU A 122 0.59 -0.96 -28.34
C LEU A 122 2.11 -0.84 -28.08
N ASP A 123 2.50 0.00 -27.12
CA ASP A 123 3.90 0.22 -26.73
C ASP A 123 4.44 -0.90 -25.82
N ASP A 124 5.45 -1.62 -26.29
CA ASP A 124 5.99 -2.78 -25.58
C ASP A 124 6.72 -2.41 -24.28
N LYS A 125 7.23 -1.17 -24.13
CA LYS A 125 7.81 -0.71 -22.87
C LYS A 125 6.76 -0.67 -21.77
N THR A 126 5.57 -0.18 -22.10
CA THR A 126 4.41 -0.17 -21.20
C THR A 126 4.05 -1.59 -20.72
N LEU A 127 4.25 -2.62 -21.55
CA LEU A 127 3.97 -4.01 -21.19
C LEU A 127 4.91 -4.53 -20.10
N ILE A 128 6.19 -4.14 -20.15
CA ILE A 128 7.19 -4.47 -19.13
C ILE A 128 6.84 -3.77 -17.80
N ASP A 129 6.43 -2.50 -17.86
CA ASP A 129 6.03 -1.74 -16.66
C ASP A 129 4.80 -2.35 -15.97
N ILE A 130 3.80 -2.79 -16.76
CA ILE A 130 2.63 -3.52 -16.23
C ILE A 130 3.07 -4.76 -15.48
N LYS A 131 3.92 -5.61 -16.10
CA LYS A 131 4.44 -6.83 -15.46
C LYS A 131 5.16 -6.51 -14.15
N ASN A 132 6.01 -5.49 -14.16
CA ASN A 132 6.79 -5.10 -12.99
C ASN A 132 5.90 -4.65 -11.83
N HIS A 133 4.88 -3.83 -12.10
CA HIS A 133 3.93 -3.40 -11.06
C HIS A 133 3.10 -4.56 -10.49
N LEU A 134 2.61 -5.49 -11.33
CA LEU A 134 1.85 -6.65 -10.85
C LEU A 134 2.72 -7.62 -10.06
N ARG A 135 3.97 -7.85 -10.48
CA ARG A 135 4.94 -8.67 -9.73
C ARG A 135 5.30 -8.04 -8.40
N GLU A 136 5.50 -6.73 -8.37
CA GLU A 136 5.78 -6.00 -7.13
C GLU A 136 4.57 -6.08 -6.18
N PHE A 137 3.34 -5.95 -6.68
CA PHE A 137 2.12 -6.21 -5.89
C PHE A 137 2.15 -7.61 -5.25
N SER A 138 2.47 -8.63 -6.04
CA SER A 138 2.45 -10.04 -5.62
C SER A 138 3.49 -10.38 -4.56
N ARG A 139 4.52 -9.53 -4.37
CA ARG A 139 5.49 -9.67 -3.26
C ARG A 139 4.88 -9.34 -1.90
N TYR A 140 3.84 -8.51 -1.85
CA TYR A 140 3.20 -8.07 -0.61
C TYR A 140 1.87 -8.77 -0.35
N ILE A 141 1.11 -9.07 -1.41
CA ILE A 141 -0.23 -9.65 -1.34
C ILE A 141 -0.32 -10.78 -2.36
N SER A 142 -0.56 -12.01 -1.89
CA SER A 142 -0.90 -13.14 -2.77
C SER A 142 -2.40 -13.07 -3.08
N ASP A 143 -2.72 -13.02 -4.37
CA ASP A 143 -4.08 -12.93 -4.89
C ASP A 143 -4.17 -13.66 -6.24
N ASP A 144 -4.99 -14.70 -6.30
CA ASP A 144 -5.14 -15.57 -7.49
C ASP A 144 -5.57 -14.80 -8.75
N VAL A 145 -6.34 -13.71 -8.60
CA VAL A 145 -6.79 -12.89 -9.72
C VAL A 145 -5.62 -12.15 -10.33
N VAL A 146 -4.73 -11.63 -9.48
CA VAL A 146 -3.52 -10.91 -9.93
C VAL A 146 -2.50 -11.87 -10.54
N GLU A 147 -2.32 -13.06 -9.96
CA GLU A 147 -1.44 -14.09 -10.51
C GLU A 147 -1.88 -14.54 -11.91
N LYS A 148 -3.19 -14.72 -12.14
CA LYS A 148 -3.74 -14.99 -13.48
C LYS A 148 -3.43 -13.85 -14.45
N GLN A 149 -3.60 -12.60 -14.03
CA GLN A 149 -3.34 -11.45 -14.88
C GLN A 149 -1.84 -11.31 -15.23
N ILE A 150 -0.94 -11.65 -14.30
CA ILE A 150 0.50 -11.72 -14.56
C ILE A 150 0.81 -12.74 -15.66
N LEU A 151 0.21 -13.93 -15.57
CA LEU A 151 0.45 -15.00 -16.55
C LEU A 151 0.02 -14.58 -17.97
N ILE A 152 -1.10 -13.87 -18.09
CA ILE A 152 -1.58 -13.32 -19.37
C ILE A 152 -0.57 -12.31 -19.94
N VAL A 153 -0.10 -11.37 -19.10
CA VAL A 153 0.91 -10.37 -19.51
C VAL A 153 2.21 -11.05 -19.92
N GLU A 154 2.66 -12.08 -19.19
CA GLU A 154 3.90 -12.80 -19.50
C GLU A 154 3.81 -13.61 -20.79
N ASN A 155 2.67 -14.22 -21.07
CA ASN A 155 2.45 -14.92 -22.33
C ASN A 155 2.48 -13.95 -23.51
N LEU A 156 1.85 -12.79 -23.38
CA LEU A 156 1.88 -11.76 -24.42
C LEU A 156 3.29 -11.21 -24.67
N ILE A 157 4.09 -11.01 -23.61
CA ILE A 157 5.51 -10.61 -23.74
C ILE A 157 6.29 -11.68 -24.53
N LYS A 158 6.11 -12.97 -24.19
CA LYS A 158 6.78 -14.08 -24.87
C LYS A 158 6.39 -14.18 -26.35
N GLU A 159 5.10 -14.01 -26.66
CA GLU A 159 4.61 -14.00 -28.05
C GLU A 159 5.22 -12.89 -28.88
N LYS A 160 5.50 -11.74 -28.26
CA LYS A 160 6.13 -10.59 -28.93
C LYS A 160 7.66 -10.65 -29.01
N GLY A 161 8.30 -11.56 -28.28
CA GLY A 161 9.76 -11.68 -28.25
C GLY A 161 10.47 -10.50 -27.58
N VAL A 162 9.80 -9.85 -26.61
CA VAL A 162 10.30 -8.69 -25.84
C VAL A 162 10.91 -9.13 -24.52
#